data_AF-A0A951LBK5-F1
#
_entry.id   AF-A0A951LBK5-F1
#
_cell.length_a   1.000
_cell.length_b   1.000
_cell.length_c   1.000
_cell.angle_alpha   90.00
_cell.angle_beta   90.00
_cell.angle_gamma   90.00
#
_symmetry.space_group_name_H-M   'P 1'
#
loop_
_entity.id
_entity.type
_entity.pdbx_description
1 polymer ?
#
loop_
_entity_poly.entity_id
_entity_poly.type
_entity_poly.pdbx_seq_one_letter_code
_entity_poly.pdbx_strand_id
1 'polypeptide(L)'
;MASEKQRQAARKNVKKAQSASRSKRTIANLSSKTRSALGREGAKAAARKRGASRGTGTGAGAMTVTELRREAARLEISGRSKMGKAQLVRAVAQKRRSV
;
A
#
# COMPACT_ATOMS: atom_id res chain seq x y z
N MET A 1 -2.93 -13.88 -29.28
CA MET A 1 -4.02 -13.98 -28.27
C MET A 1 -3.92 -15.33 -27.58
N ALA A 2 -4.11 -15.43 -26.25
CA ALA A 2 -4.13 -16.73 -25.59
C ALA A 2 -5.29 -17.59 -26.12
N SER A 3 -5.01 -18.85 -26.45
CA SER A 3 -6.03 -19.79 -26.92
C SER A 3 -7.04 -20.09 -25.82
N GLU A 4 -8.22 -20.57 -26.22
CA GLU A 4 -9.27 -20.91 -25.26
C GLU A 4 -8.83 -22.01 -24.29
N LYS A 5 -8.09 -23.02 -24.78
CA LYS A 5 -7.45 -24.06 -23.97
C LYS A 5 -6.53 -23.47 -22.89
N GLN A 6 -5.73 -22.46 -23.23
CA GLN A 6 -4.85 -21.77 -22.28
C GLN A 6 -5.67 -21.01 -21.21
N ARG A 7 -6.72 -20.30 -21.60
CA ARG A 7 -7.60 -19.58 -20.65
C ARG A 7 -8.32 -20.55 -19.71
N GLN A 8 -8.82 -21.67 -20.22
CA GLN A 8 -9.48 -22.70 -19.41
C GLN A 8 -8.51 -23.33 -18.40
N ALA A 9 -7.29 -23.69 -18.84
CA ALA A 9 -6.25 -24.22 -17.96
C ALA A 9 -5.88 -23.22 -16.85
N ALA A 10 -5.71 -21.94 -17.18
CA ALA A 10 -5.44 -20.89 -16.20
C ALA A 10 -6.55 -20.79 -15.14
N ARG A 11 -7.83 -20.80 -15.57
CA ARG A 11 -8.98 -20.79 -14.63
C ARG A 11 -8.98 -22.01 -13.71
N LYS A 12 -8.69 -23.21 -14.23
CA LYS A 12 -8.59 -24.45 -13.43
C LYS A 12 -7.46 -24.36 -12.40
N ASN A 13 -6.29 -23.87 -12.81
CA ASN A 13 -5.13 -23.71 -11.94
C ASN A 13 -5.40 -22.72 -10.79
N VAL A 14 -6.05 -21.58 -11.08
CA VAL A 14 -6.45 -20.61 -10.05
C VAL A 14 -7.41 -21.25 -9.04
N LYS A 15 -8.42 -22.01 -9.50
CA LYS A 15 -9.35 -22.71 -8.61
C LYS A 15 -8.65 -23.73 -7.71
N LYS A 16 -7.70 -24.51 -8.26
CA LYS A 16 -6.90 -25.47 -7.49
C LYS A 16 -6.01 -24.78 -6.45
N ALA A 17 -5.40 -23.65 -6.80
CA ALA A 17 -4.61 -22.86 -5.85
C ALA A 17 -5.47 -22.28 -4.72
N GLN A 18 -6.68 -21.80 -5.04
CA GLN A 18 -7.63 -21.29 -4.05
C GLN A 18 -8.09 -22.40 -3.09
N SER A 19 -8.42 -23.59 -3.58
CA SER A 19 -8.83 -24.71 -2.71
C SER A 19 -7.69 -25.15 -1.79
N ALA A 20 -6.47 -25.30 -2.34
CA ALA A 20 -5.28 -25.62 -1.55
C ALA A 20 -5.02 -24.56 -0.45
N SER A 21 -5.12 -23.28 -0.81
CA SER A 21 -4.93 -22.17 0.15
C SER A 21 -5.96 -22.20 1.28
N ARG A 22 -7.24 -22.47 0.97
CA ARG A 22 -8.32 -22.61 1.96
C ARG A 22 -8.10 -23.78 2.91
N SER A 23 -7.64 -24.92 2.38
CA SER A 23 -7.35 -26.12 3.18
C SER A 23 -6.12 -25.92 4.08
N LYS A 24 -5.02 -25.38 3.54
CA LYS A 24 -3.75 -25.26 4.28
C LYS A 24 -3.76 -24.12 5.29
N ARG A 25 -4.57 -23.09 5.09
CA ARG A 25 -4.70 -21.91 5.98
C ARG A 25 -3.34 -21.36 6.42
N THR A 26 -2.34 -21.34 5.53
CA THR A 26 -0.92 -21.10 5.88
C THR A 26 -0.72 -19.84 6.73
N ILE A 27 -1.42 -18.75 6.41
CA ILE A 27 -1.33 -17.48 7.17
C ILE A 27 -1.77 -17.64 8.64
N ALA A 28 -2.77 -18.49 8.91
CA ALA A 28 -3.25 -18.74 10.27
C ALA A 28 -2.24 -19.53 11.11
N ASN A 29 -1.36 -20.30 10.47
CA ASN A 29 -0.33 -21.09 11.15
C ASN A 29 0.98 -20.33 11.35
N LEU A 30 1.08 -19.08 10.86
CA LEU A 30 2.23 -18.22 11.11
C LEU A 30 2.20 -17.64 12.54
N SER A 31 3.37 -17.24 13.03
CA SER A 31 3.51 -16.53 14.30
C SER A 31 2.65 -15.25 14.33
N SER A 32 2.25 -14.83 15.53
CA SER A 32 1.41 -13.64 15.75
C SER A 32 2.02 -12.40 15.09
N LYS A 33 3.33 -12.17 15.30
CA LYS A 33 4.08 -11.05 14.73
C LYS A 33 4.01 -11.02 13.20
N THR A 34 4.22 -12.16 12.55
CA THR A 34 4.20 -12.26 11.08
C THR A 34 2.79 -12.07 10.54
N ARG A 35 1.78 -12.66 11.18
CA ARG A 35 0.36 -12.51 10.80
C ARG A 35 -0.07 -11.04 10.87
N SER A 36 0.29 -10.33 11.95
CA SER A 36 -0.01 -8.91 12.10
C SER A 36 0.71 -8.03 11.08
N ALA A 37 1.98 -8.35 10.75
CA ALA A 37 2.72 -7.62 9.72
C ALA A 37 2.06 -7.77 8.33
N LEU A 38 1.72 -8.99 7.94
CA LEU A 38 1.02 -9.27 6.68
C LEU A 38 -0.37 -8.59 6.64
N GLY A 39 -1.10 -8.57 7.75
CA GLY A 39 -2.38 -7.87 7.85
C GLY A 39 -2.26 -6.37 7.59
N ARG A 40 -1.22 -5.71 8.12
CA ARG A 40 -0.95 -4.28 7.85
C ARG A 40 -0.62 -4.01 6.39
N GLU A 41 0.18 -4.87 5.76
CA GLU A 41 0.48 -4.72 4.33
C GLU A 41 -0.74 -4.98 3.45
N GLY A 42 -1.56 -5.99 3.78
CA GLY A 42 -2.83 -6.24 3.11
C GLY A 42 -3.79 -5.05 3.21
N ALA A 43 -3.89 -4.42 4.38
CA ALA A 43 -4.69 -3.22 4.59
C ALA A 43 -4.19 -2.02 3.76
N LYS A 44 -2.87 -1.81 3.69
CA LYS A 44 -2.26 -0.78 2.83
C LYS A 44 -2.58 -1.02 1.35
N ALA A 45 -2.45 -2.27 0.88
CA ALA A 45 -2.77 -2.62 -0.51
C ALA A 45 -4.26 -2.42 -0.82
N ALA A 46 -5.15 -2.82 0.08
CA ALA A 46 -6.59 -2.61 -0.05
C ALA A 46 -6.97 -1.13 -0.09
N ALA A 47 -6.35 -0.30 0.75
CA ALA A 47 -6.54 1.15 0.73
C ALA A 47 -6.16 1.74 -0.64
N ARG A 48 -4.99 1.38 -1.18
CA ARG A 48 -4.57 1.80 -2.53
C ARG A 48 -5.58 1.38 -3.61
N LYS A 49 -6.07 0.13 -3.57
CA LYS A 49 -7.06 -0.36 -4.54
C LYS A 49 -8.38 0.42 -4.48
N ARG A 50 -8.80 0.87 -3.29
CA ARG A 50 -10.00 1.68 -3.08
C ARG A 50 -9.83 3.15 -3.49
N GLY A 51 -8.74 3.49 -4.18
CA GLY A 51 -8.47 4.87 -4.58
C GLY A 51 -8.15 5.77 -3.40
N ALA A 52 -7.77 5.21 -2.24
CA ALA A 52 -7.29 6.03 -1.14
C ALA A 52 -6.03 6.76 -1.62
N SER A 53 -6.19 8.06 -1.85
CA SER A 53 -5.10 8.96 -2.19
C SER A 53 -4.17 9.14 -0.99
N ARG A 54 -4.69 8.91 0.23
CA ARG A 54 -4.02 8.93 1.53
C ARG A 54 -3.52 7.53 1.96
N GLY A 55 -2.26 7.45 2.40
CA GLY A 55 -1.69 6.28 3.09
C GLY A 55 -2.25 6.03 4.50
N THR A 56 -1.87 4.89 5.09
CA THR A 56 -2.29 4.47 6.43
C THR A 56 -1.44 5.18 7.50
N GLY A 57 -1.93 6.30 8.03
CA GLY A 57 -1.26 7.09 9.09
C GLY A 57 -2.14 8.24 9.55
N THR A 58 -1.60 9.13 10.39
CA THR A 58 -2.25 10.40 10.80
C THR A 58 -1.45 11.58 10.25
N GLY A 59 -2.13 12.72 10.04
CA GLY A 59 -1.49 13.93 9.52
C GLY A 59 -0.79 13.72 8.17
N ALA A 60 0.43 14.25 8.01
CA ALA A 60 1.23 14.09 6.80
C ALA A 60 1.65 12.63 6.54
N GLY A 61 1.77 11.79 7.58
CA GLY A 61 2.11 10.37 7.45
C GLY A 61 1.01 9.55 6.75
N ALA A 62 -0.21 10.09 6.75
CA ALA A 62 -1.35 9.55 6.02
C ALA A 62 -1.34 9.92 4.54
N MET A 63 -0.35 10.64 4.00
CA MET A 63 -0.39 11.07 2.60
C MET A 63 0.43 10.14 1.69
N THR A 64 0.02 9.98 0.43
CA THR A 64 0.89 9.33 -0.58
C THR A 64 2.04 10.25 -0.96
N VAL A 65 3.09 9.72 -1.61
CA VAL A 65 4.24 10.55 -2.05
C VAL A 65 3.80 11.69 -2.97
N THR A 66 2.84 11.42 -3.85
CA THR A 66 2.30 12.43 -4.77
C THR A 66 1.56 13.52 -4.02
N GLU A 67 0.70 13.16 -3.08
CA GLU A 67 0.02 14.12 -2.21
C GLU A 67 1.00 14.94 -1.37
N LEU A 68 1.99 14.27 -0.78
CA LEU A 68 3.04 14.91 -0.01
C LEU A 68 3.81 15.94 -0.84
N ARG A 69 4.09 15.66 -2.12
CA ARG A 69 4.74 16.61 -3.03
C ARG A 69 3.84 17.80 -3.37
N ARG A 70 2.54 17.58 -3.58
CA ARG A 70 1.57 18.66 -3.82
C ARG A 70 1.41 19.55 -2.59
N GLU A 71 1.31 18.94 -1.42
CA GLU A 71 1.23 19.65 -0.15
C GLU A 71 2.52 20.42 0.14
N ALA A 72 3.68 19.79 -0.05
CA ALA A 72 4.98 20.45 0.05
C ALA A 72 5.12 21.61 -0.95
N ALA A 73 4.50 21.53 -2.13
CA ALA A 73 4.45 22.65 -3.08
C ALA A 73 3.58 23.80 -2.55
N ARG A 74 2.39 23.50 -2.00
CA ARG A 74 1.51 24.50 -1.38
C ARG A 74 2.17 25.20 -0.19
N LEU A 75 2.98 24.46 0.57
CA LEU A 75 3.73 24.95 1.73
C LEU A 75 5.12 25.52 1.38
N GLU A 76 5.42 25.66 0.08
CA GLU A 76 6.67 26.24 -0.44
C GLU A 76 7.96 25.57 0.07
N ILE A 77 7.91 24.25 0.29
CA ILE A 77 9.08 23.49 0.74
C ILE A 77 10.05 23.31 -0.43
N SER A 78 11.24 23.89 -0.30
CA SER A 78 12.33 23.75 -1.27
C SER A 78 12.90 22.34 -1.28
N GLY A 79 13.44 21.89 -2.43
CA GLY A 79 14.01 20.54 -2.56
C GLY A 79 12.99 19.39 -2.56
N ARG A 80 11.67 19.67 -2.48
CA ARG A 80 10.59 18.66 -2.41
C ARG A 80 10.62 17.58 -3.52
N SER A 81 11.14 17.89 -4.70
CA SER A 81 11.26 16.94 -5.82
C SER A 81 12.32 15.86 -5.56
N LYS A 82 13.39 16.20 -4.83
CA LYS A 82 14.49 15.30 -4.45
C LYS A 82 14.22 14.52 -3.16
N MET A 83 13.19 14.90 -2.39
CA MET A 83 12.87 14.25 -1.12
C MET A 83 12.14 12.92 -1.31
N GLY A 84 12.58 11.90 -0.56
CA GLY A 84 11.86 10.63 -0.41
C GLY A 84 10.64 10.76 0.51
N LYS A 85 9.79 9.72 0.57
CA LYS A 85 8.52 9.75 1.32
C LYS A 85 8.68 10.21 2.77
N ALA A 86 9.63 9.64 3.50
CA ALA A 86 9.85 9.96 4.91
C ALA A 86 10.31 11.42 5.12
N GLN A 87 11.16 11.92 4.23
CA GLN A 87 11.62 13.31 4.26
C GLN A 87 10.46 14.27 3.99
N LEU A 88 9.62 13.96 3.00
CA LEU A 88 8.43 14.76 2.69
C LEU A 88 7.43 14.78 3.86
N VAL A 89 7.17 13.64 4.51
CA VAL A 89 6.29 13.58 5.70
C VAL A 89 6.81 14.50 6.79
N ARG A 90 8.11 14.43 7.11
CA ARG A 90 8.72 15.28 8.14
C ARG A 90 8.65 16.76 7.80
N ALA A 91 9.02 17.12 6.56
CA ALA A 91 9.04 18.50 6.12
C ALA A 91 7.63 19.13 6.12
N VAL A 92 6.63 18.41 5.60
CA VAL A 92 5.22 18.86 5.63
C VAL A 92 4.70 18.96 7.07
N ALA A 93 5.01 17.98 7.93
CA ALA A 93 4.58 18.01 9.33
C ALA A 93 5.26 19.11 10.16
N GLN A 94 6.50 19.48 9.84
CA GLN A 94 7.21 20.59 10.48
C GLN A 94 6.63 21.93 10.04
N LYS A 95 6.49 22.12 8.72
CA LYS A 95 5.97 23.38 8.15
C LYS A 95 4.52 23.65 8.56
N ARG A 96 3.67 22.62 8.67
CA ARG A 96 2.30 22.76 9.22
C ARG A 96 2.21 23.14 10.70
N ARG A 97 3.27 22.93 11.48
CA ARG A 97 3.31 23.28 12.91
C ARG A 97 3.86 24.69 13.16
N SER A 98 4.56 25.24 12.16
CA SER A 98 5.16 26.56 12.20
C SER A 98 4.31 27.63 11.50
N VAL A 99 3.11 27.26 11.04
CA VAL A 99 2.04 28.14 10.55
C VAL A 99 0.93 28.08 11.57
#